data_AF-A0A7S0UDW8-F1
#
_entry.id   AF-A0A7S0UDW8-F1
#
_cell.length_a   1.000
_cell.length_b   1.000
_cell.length_c   1.000
_cell.angle_alpha   90.00
_cell.angle_beta   90.00
_cell.angle_gamma   90.00
#
_symmetry.space_group_name_H-M   'P 1'
#
loop_
_entity.id
_entity.type
_entity.pdbx_description
1 polymer ?
#
loop_
_entity_poly.entity_id
_entity_poly.type
_entity_poly.pdbx_seq_one_letter_code
_entity_poly.pdbx_strand_id
1 'polypeptide(L)'
;FRSKESLLPQAECMVNEKEGAYPNPPPAPKVQAEGEPRAATREVYRCTCHDLPPDTPQVVVQQIEKRKNDEKTALRPCYAVTDRDDTTLVFESRFESGNLYTATQVGEHEYDLVLRSDTNTHGHTQWYYFSFANTRRGVSYRFNVTNLLKNDSLYNKGLRPLMLSSREAAESKTGWHRAGTDVSYYANGVRRRGVDQYSLSFTVEATHDDDTCFLAHCYPYTYRDLQVYLHGLMMCTTRRRVVRRTKLCDTEAGNVCELLTITDNPKMPGFAGKKAVVITARVHPGETQASYMMQGIIDFLVSDDERARELRERFVFKLVPMLNPDGVINGNYRCCLAGHDMNRRWAKPHGRKHSPIFATKLVIEQLQRETEVVLFLDLHGHSKMKNAFIYGNDA
;
A
#
# COMPACT_ATOMS: atom_id res chain seq x y z
N PHE A 1 29.94 -7.19 -41.42
CA PHE A 1 30.43 -5.88 -41.87
C PHE A 1 29.34 -4.84 -41.61
N ARG A 2 29.76 -3.62 -41.23
CA ARG A 2 29.07 -2.61 -40.41
C ARG A 2 27.71 -2.03 -40.90
N SER A 3 27.02 -1.44 -39.91
CA SER A 3 26.10 -0.27 -39.95
C SER A 3 24.61 -0.61 -40.09
N LYS A 4 23.66 -0.02 -39.34
CA LYS A 4 23.61 1.14 -38.45
C LYS A 4 22.66 0.85 -37.27
N GLU A 5 23.13 1.05 -36.04
CA GLU A 5 22.28 1.25 -34.87
C GLU A 5 21.70 2.66 -34.95
N SER A 6 20.37 2.79 -34.93
CA SER A 6 19.71 4.08 -34.69
C SER A 6 19.41 4.17 -33.19
N LEU A 7 20.14 5.07 -32.55
CA LEU A 7 19.94 5.49 -31.17
C LEU A 7 18.63 6.29 -31.09
N LEU A 8 17.60 5.70 -30.47
CA LEU A 8 16.51 6.47 -29.90
C LEU A 8 17.01 7.12 -28.59
N PRO A 9 16.75 8.41 -28.35
CA PRO A 9 17.23 9.08 -27.15
C PRO A 9 16.57 8.49 -25.91
N GLN A 10 17.39 8.30 -24.88
CA GLN A 10 16.97 7.91 -23.55
C GLN A 10 16.04 8.99 -23.00
N ALA A 11 14.77 8.64 -22.75
CA ALA A 11 13.93 9.43 -21.87
C ALA A 11 14.41 9.22 -20.42
N GLU A 12 15.47 9.94 -20.05
CA GLU A 12 15.77 10.19 -18.65
C GLU A 12 14.72 11.16 -18.10
N CYS A 13 13.78 10.64 -17.31
CA CYS A 13 12.93 11.49 -16.47
C CYS A 13 13.79 12.03 -15.31
N MET A 14 14.67 12.98 -15.63
CA MET A 14 15.37 13.79 -14.65
C MET A 14 14.44 14.92 -14.21
N VAL A 15 13.78 14.71 -13.08
CA VAL A 15 13.06 15.77 -12.36
C VAL A 15 14.12 16.69 -11.74
N ASN A 16 14.47 17.75 -12.46
CA ASN A 16 15.13 18.93 -11.89
C ASN A 16 14.02 19.84 -11.35
N GLU A 17 13.69 19.70 -10.06
CA GLU A 17 12.80 20.62 -9.35
C GLU A 17 13.58 21.91 -9.06
N LYS A 18 13.27 22.99 -9.79
CA LYS A 18 13.59 24.35 -9.35
C LYS A 18 12.61 24.74 -8.25
N GLU A 19 13.15 25.00 -7.06
CA GLU A 19 12.44 25.46 -5.88
C GLU A 19 11.74 26.80 -6.14
N GLY A 20 10.41 26.80 -6.12
CA GLY A 20 9.62 28.01 -5.91
C GLY A 20 9.50 28.25 -4.40
N ALA A 21 9.87 29.46 -3.95
CA ALA A 21 9.83 29.84 -2.54
C ALA A 21 8.38 29.79 -2.00
N TYR A 22 8.15 28.90 -1.03
CA TYR A 22 6.93 28.88 -0.22
C TYR A 22 7.22 29.53 1.15
N PRO A 23 6.23 30.20 1.78
CA PRO A 23 6.42 30.81 3.08
C PRO A 23 6.83 29.78 4.13
N ASN A 24 7.74 30.18 5.02
CA ASN A 24 8.27 29.33 6.08
C ASN A 24 7.14 28.63 6.87
N PRO A 25 7.28 27.33 7.18
CA PRO A 25 6.36 26.66 8.07
C PRO A 25 6.35 27.37 9.45
N PRO A 26 5.24 27.31 10.20
CA PRO A 26 5.20 27.83 11.56
C PRO A 26 6.31 27.18 12.39
N PRO A 27 6.93 27.92 13.34
CA PRO A 27 7.98 27.38 14.18
C PRO A 27 7.47 26.13 14.90
N ALA A 28 8.33 25.11 14.97
CA ALA A 28 8.06 23.93 15.78
C ALA A 28 7.63 24.38 17.20
N PRO A 29 6.65 23.72 17.83
CA PRO A 29 6.32 24.00 19.22
C PRO A 29 7.60 23.92 20.04
N LYS A 30 7.91 25.00 20.77
CA LYS A 30 9.07 25.06 21.64
C LYS A 30 8.98 23.88 22.61
N VAL A 31 9.96 22.98 22.54
CA VAL A 31 10.18 21.99 23.60
C VAL A 31 10.49 22.80 24.86
N GLN A 32 9.50 22.93 25.74
CA GLN A 32 9.73 23.44 27.08
C GLN A 32 10.60 22.40 27.80
N ALA A 33 11.88 22.71 27.90
CA ALA A 33 12.75 22.06 28.86
C ALA A 33 12.41 22.66 30.22
N GLU A 34 11.63 21.94 31.02
CA GLU A 34 11.74 21.82 32.50
C GLU A 34 10.52 21.05 33.07
N GLY A 35 10.78 19.90 33.70
CA GLY A 35 10.13 19.58 34.98
C GLY A 35 8.83 18.77 35.03
N GLU A 36 8.77 17.56 34.47
CA GLU A 36 7.99 16.45 35.05
C GLU A 36 8.80 15.15 34.94
N PRO A 37 8.77 14.24 35.93
CA PRO A 37 9.40 12.93 35.77
C PRO A 37 8.71 12.23 34.60
N ARG A 38 9.41 12.07 33.48
CA ARG A 38 8.93 11.24 32.37
C ARG A 38 8.54 9.89 32.97
N ALA A 39 7.26 9.53 32.84
CA ALA A 39 6.79 8.19 33.17
C ALA A 39 7.74 7.16 32.55
N ALA A 40 7.99 6.06 33.26
CA ALA A 40 8.89 5.02 32.80
C ALA A 40 8.44 4.55 31.41
N THR A 41 9.29 4.76 30.39
CA THR A 41 8.97 4.34 29.02
C THR A 41 8.94 2.82 28.94
N ARG A 42 7.90 2.25 28.34
CA ARG A 42 7.70 0.79 28.26
C ARG A 42 7.46 0.38 26.81
N GLU A 43 8.27 -0.51 26.26
CA GLU A 43 7.96 -1.16 24.99
C GLU A 43 6.82 -2.16 25.21
N VAL A 44 5.71 -1.98 24.50
CA VAL A 44 4.49 -2.79 24.64
C VAL A 44 4.20 -3.62 23.38
N TYR A 45 4.94 -3.37 22.30
CA TYR A 45 4.83 -4.16 21.08
C TYR A 45 6.12 -4.15 20.27
N ARG A 46 6.45 -5.31 19.72
CA ARG A 46 7.52 -5.48 18.74
C ARG A 46 7.15 -6.61 17.78
N CYS A 47 6.97 -6.27 16.51
CA CYS A 47 6.79 -7.25 15.45
C CYS A 47 8.16 -7.84 15.07
N THR A 48 8.39 -9.12 15.39
CA THR A 48 9.54 -9.90 14.90
C THR A 48 9.10 -10.90 13.82
N CYS A 49 10.04 -11.49 13.06
CA CYS A 49 9.71 -12.48 12.02
C CYS A 49 9.23 -13.81 12.55
N HIS A 50 9.63 -14.14 13.78
CA HIS A 50 9.25 -15.38 14.45
C HIS A 50 7.73 -15.46 14.63
N ASP A 51 7.06 -14.32 14.45
CA ASP A 51 5.65 -14.15 14.60
C ASP A 51 4.89 -13.89 13.27
N LEU A 52 5.53 -14.06 12.11
CA LEU A 52 4.81 -13.87 10.85
C LEU A 52 3.96 -15.10 10.51
N PRO A 53 2.81 -14.95 9.81
CA PRO A 53 1.98 -16.08 9.39
C PRO A 53 2.81 -17.17 8.68
N PRO A 54 2.48 -18.47 8.79
CA PRO A 54 3.26 -19.56 8.21
C PRO A 54 3.54 -19.42 6.70
N ASP A 55 2.65 -18.73 5.97
CA ASP A 55 2.75 -18.51 4.53
C ASP A 55 3.62 -17.30 4.16
N THR A 56 4.33 -16.72 5.12
CA THR A 56 5.22 -15.59 4.90
C THR A 56 6.41 -16.03 4.03
N PRO A 57 6.70 -15.32 2.93
CA PRO A 57 7.78 -15.71 2.03
C PRO A 57 9.11 -15.82 2.77
N GLN A 58 9.84 -16.91 2.54
CA GLN A 58 11.06 -17.26 3.29
C GLN A 58 12.14 -16.16 3.23
N VAL A 59 12.14 -15.34 2.18
CA VAL A 59 13.01 -14.16 2.05
C VAL A 59 12.70 -13.07 3.08
N VAL A 60 11.42 -12.89 3.45
CA VAL A 60 10.97 -11.93 4.50
C VAL A 60 11.35 -12.45 5.88
N VAL A 61 11.26 -13.77 6.09
CA VAL A 61 11.71 -14.45 7.32
C VAL A 61 13.22 -14.29 7.50
N GLN A 62 14.01 -14.51 6.44
CA GLN A 62 15.48 -14.42 6.46
C GLN A 62 16.04 -13.02 6.74
N GLN A 63 15.26 -11.95 6.50
CA GLN A 63 15.72 -10.58 6.77
C GLN A 63 15.71 -10.19 8.24
N ILE A 64 14.83 -10.81 9.02
CA ILE A 64 14.63 -10.43 10.41
C ILE A 64 15.44 -11.37 11.33
N GLU A 65 15.77 -12.58 10.87
CA GLU A 65 16.68 -13.46 11.61
C GLU A 65 18.16 -13.19 11.32
N LYS A 66 18.79 -12.49 12.27
CA LYS A 66 20.13 -12.82 12.74
C LYS A 66 20.01 -13.26 14.20
N ARG A 67 19.36 -14.42 14.49
CA ARG A 67 19.62 -15.34 15.64
C ARG A 67 18.46 -16.33 15.88
N LYS A 68 18.81 -17.62 15.77
CA LYS A 68 18.33 -18.87 16.41
C LYS A 68 16.84 -19.11 16.71
N ASN A 69 16.37 -20.24 16.14
CA ASN A 69 15.46 -21.28 16.64
C ASN A 69 14.40 -20.91 17.69
N ASP A 70 13.12 -21.10 17.35
CA ASP A 70 12.23 -22.03 18.07
C ASP A 70 10.87 -22.24 17.35
N GLU A 71 10.14 -23.27 17.81
CA GLU A 71 9.06 -23.99 17.15
C GLU A 71 7.67 -23.32 17.08
N LYS A 72 6.90 -23.77 16.08
CA LYS A 72 5.44 -23.67 15.86
C LYS A 72 4.60 -23.36 17.11
N THR A 73 4.06 -22.15 17.23
CA THR A 73 2.92 -21.82 18.10
C THR A 73 2.09 -20.67 17.53
N ALA A 74 0.79 -20.62 17.85
CA ALA A 74 -0.06 -19.46 17.55
C ALA A 74 0.59 -18.17 18.06
N LEU A 75 0.50 -17.10 17.25
CA LEU A 75 1.16 -15.82 17.52
C LEU A 75 0.72 -15.26 18.86
N ARG A 76 1.60 -15.30 19.86
CA ARG A 76 1.31 -14.73 21.17
C ARG A 76 1.30 -13.20 21.06
N PRO A 77 0.37 -12.50 21.72
CA PRO A 77 0.45 -11.04 21.84
C PRO A 77 1.78 -10.63 22.47
N CYS A 78 2.41 -9.55 21.99
CA CYS A 78 3.62 -9.01 22.62
C CYS A 78 3.34 -8.50 24.03
N TYR A 79 2.12 -8.05 24.29
CA TYR A 79 1.63 -7.61 25.59
C TYR A 79 0.34 -8.33 25.95
N ALA A 80 0.24 -8.78 27.20
CA ALA A 80 -0.96 -9.37 27.75
C ALA A 80 -1.47 -8.47 28.89
N VAL A 81 -2.73 -8.06 28.80
CA VAL A 81 -3.41 -7.28 29.83
C VAL A 81 -3.39 -8.08 31.14
N THR A 82 -2.88 -7.47 32.22
CA THR A 82 -2.66 -8.19 33.49
C THR A 82 -3.92 -8.29 34.34
N ASP A 83 -4.73 -7.24 34.34
CA ASP A 83 -5.94 -7.09 35.15
C ASP A 83 -6.84 -5.98 34.55
N ARG A 84 -7.94 -5.64 35.22
CA ARG A 84 -8.91 -4.65 34.73
C ARG A 84 -8.41 -3.20 34.82
N ASP A 85 -7.45 -2.92 35.69
CA ASP A 85 -6.92 -1.59 35.92
C ASP A 85 -5.76 -1.28 34.94
N ASP A 86 -5.25 -2.31 34.25
CA ASP A 86 -4.31 -2.15 33.16
C ASP A 86 -4.95 -1.45 31.95
N THR A 87 -4.55 -0.20 31.74
CA THR A 87 -4.98 0.68 30.64
C THR A 87 -4.04 0.64 29.43
N THR A 88 -3.03 -0.23 29.44
CA THR A 88 -2.05 -0.34 28.36
C THR A 88 -2.70 -0.90 27.10
N LEU A 89 -2.56 -0.18 25.97
CA LEU A 89 -3.02 -0.67 24.68
C LEU A 89 -2.25 -1.90 24.21
N VAL A 90 -2.97 -2.85 23.61
CA VAL A 90 -2.40 -4.05 22.98
C VAL A 90 -2.32 -3.84 21.47
N PHE A 91 -1.12 -3.79 20.90
CA PHE A 91 -0.94 -3.58 19.45
C PHE A 91 -0.78 -4.89 18.68
N GLU A 92 -1.19 -4.87 17.42
CA GLU A 92 -1.00 -5.99 16.48
C GLU A 92 -0.89 -5.49 15.02
N SER A 93 -0.02 -6.12 14.24
CA SER A 93 0.13 -5.84 12.80
C SER A 93 0.51 -7.07 11.98
N ARG A 94 0.48 -8.27 12.55
CA ARG A 94 0.83 -9.56 11.93
C ARG A 94 -0.36 -10.12 11.15
N PHE A 95 -0.89 -9.31 10.26
CA PHE A 95 -1.98 -9.63 9.33
C PHE A 95 -1.66 -9.05 7.95
N GLU A 96 -2.42 -9.45 6.93
CA GLU A 96 -2.19 -9.03 5.55
C GLU A 96 -2.19 -7.50 5.42
N SER A 97 -1.18 -6.97 4.74
CA SER A 97 -0.92 -5.53 4.61
C SER A 97 -0.61 -4.77 5.91
N GLY A 98 -0.53 -5.45 7.06
CA GLY A 98 -0.18 -4.82 8.33
C GLY A 98 1.24 -4.25 8.32
N ASN A 99 1.43 -3.07 8.91
CA ASN A 99 2.74 -2.45 9.11
C ASN A 99 2.78 -1.62 10.39
N LEU A 100 3.41 -2.21 11.41
CA LEU A 100 3.95 -1.57 12.61
C LEU A 100 5.15 -2.40 13.06
N TYR A 101 6.27 -1.75 13.39
CA TYR A 101 7.46 -2.44 13.90
C TYR A 101 7.48 -2.47 15.42
N THR A 102 7.33 -1.33 16.08
CA THR A 102 7.29 -1.23 17.55
C THR A 102 6.28 -0.20 18.01
N ALA A 103 5.74 -0.40 19.21
CA ALA A 103 5.03 0.61 19.97
C ALA A 103 5.64 0.72 21.38
N THR A 104 6.00 1.94 21.75
CA THR A 104 6.56 2.28 23.07
C THR A 104 5.62 3.25 23.74
N GLN A 105 5.09 2.88 24.90
CA GLN A 105 4.34 3.77 25.76
C GLN A 105 5.31 4.78 26.38
N VAL A 106 5.09 6.07 26.11
CA VAL A 106 5.93 7.20 26.55
C VAL A 106 5.20 8.16 27.49
N GLY A 107 3.89 7.99 27.62
CA GLY A 107 3.02 8.61 28.63
C GLY A 107 1.84 7.68 28.91
N GLU A 108 0.96 8.06 29.83
CA GLU A 108 -0.18 7.21 30.24
C GLU A 108 -1.01 6.71 29.05
N HIS A 109 -1.31 7.60 28.09
CA HIS A 109 -2.05 7.30 26.86
C HIS A 109 -1.32 7.79 25.60
N GLU A 110 0.02 7.90 25.66
CA GLU A 110 0.85 8.35 24.54
C GLU A 110 1.84 7.28 24.11
N TYR A 111 1.91 7.04 22.79
CA TYR A 111 2.69 5.97 22.19
C TYR A 111 3.56 6.47 21.03
N ASP A 112 4.86 6.21 21.14
CA ASP A 112 5.79 6.35 20.03
C ASP A 112 5.79 5.07 19.20
N LEU A 113 5.54 5.23 17.92
CA LEU A 113 5.41 4.17 16.93
C LEU A 113 6.57 4.23 15.94
N VAL A 114 7.10 3.06 15.59
CA VAL A 114 8.07 2.88 14.52
C VAL A 114 7.48 1.93 13.50
N LEU A 115 7.50 2.30 12.23
CA LEU A 115 7.04 1.45 11.12
C LEU A 115 8.17 0.60 10.57
N ARG A 116 7.83 -0.50 9.92
CA ARG A 116 8.79 -1.28 9.14
C ARG A 116 9.11 -0.55 7.84
N SER A 117 10.38 -0.53 7.48
CA SER A 117 10.78 -0.20 6.11
C SER A 117 10.35 -1.29 5.14
N ASP A 118 10.24 -0.93 3.86
CA ASP A 118 9.95 -1.90 2.82
C ASP A 118 10.95 -3.06 2.84
N THR A 119 10.46 -4.28 2.58
CA THR A 119 11.28 -5.50 2.49
C THR A 119 12.51 -5.29 1.62
N ASN A 120 13.67 -5.76 2.08
CA ASN A 120 14.97 -5.64 1.40
C ASN A 120 15.40 -4.21 1.06
N THR A 121 14.88 -3.23 1.79
CA THR A 121 15.34 -1.84 1.69
C THR A 121 15.88 -1.33 3.02
N HIS A 122 16.59 -0.20 2.94
CA HIS A 122 17.00 0.59 4.09
C HIS A 122 16.22 1.92 4.16
N GLY A 123 15.03 1.97 3.55
CA GLY A 123 14.26 3.18 3.34
C GLY A 123 12.80 2.87 2.96
N HIS A 124 12.15 3.81 2.27
CA HIS A 124 10.75 3.73 1.84
C HIS A 124 9.76 3.34 2.96
N THR A 125 9.43 4.30 3.82
CA THR A 125 8.50 4.11 4.93
C THR A 125 7.43 5.19 4.91
N GLN A 126 6.16 4.80 4.74
CA GLN A 126 5.02 5.72 4.75
C GLN A 126 3.69 5.04 5.08
N TRP A 127 3.53 3.78 4.67
CA TRP A 127 2.35 2.98 4.95
C TRP A 127 2.36 2.51 6.40
N TYR A 128 1.24 2.75 7.11
CA TYR A 128 0.95 2.14 8.40
C TYR A 128 -0.42 1.47 8.32
N TYR A 129 -0.52 0.31 8.93
CA TYR A 129 -1.77 -0.40 9.13
C TYR A 129 -1.62 -1.35 10.31
N PHE A 130 -2.28 -1.06 11.43
CA PHE A 130 -2.16 -1.86 12.64
C PHE A 130 -3.46 -1.77 13.44
N SER A 131 -3.68 -2.72 14.33
CA SER A 131 -4.72 -2.65 15.34
C SER A 131 -4.15 -2.30 16.71
N PHE A 132 -4.99 -1.70 17.54
CA PHE A 132 -4.79 -1.53 18.96
C PHE A 132 -6.07 -1.93 19.69
N ALA A 133 -5.93 -2.62 20.82
CA ALA A 133 -7.04 -3.08 21.65
C ALA A 133 -6.84 -2.65 23.11
N ASN A 134 -7.80 -3.02 23.97
CA ASN A 134 -7.87 -2.60 25.39
C ASN A 134 -8.15 -1.09 25.53
N THR A 135 -9.04 -0.57 24.69
CA THR A 135 -9.44 0.84 24.74
C THR A 135 -10.32 1.14 25.96
N ARG A 136 -10.31 2.39 26.41
CA ARG A 136 -11.17 2.91 27.47
C ARG A 136 -12.04 4.01 26.91
N ARG A 137 -13.35 3.92 27.09
CA ARG A 137 -14.33 4.86 26.56
C ARG A 137 -14.05 6.28 27.07
N GLY A 138 -14.05 7.24 26.15
CA GLY A 138 -13.78 8.66 26.44
C GLY A 138 -12.30 8.98 26.65
N VAL A 139 -11.40 7.99 26.61
CA VAL A 139 -9.96 8.23 26.68
C VAL A 139 -9.42 8.59 25.31
N SER A 140 -8.58 9.62 25.28
CA SER A 140 -7.84 10.06 24.10
C SER A 140 -6.44 9.46 24.09
N TYR A 141 -6.12 8.75 23.01
CA TYR A 141 -4.82 8.13 22.80
C TYR A 141 -4.03 8.91 21.75
N ARG A 142 -2.80 9.30 22.11
CA ARG A 142 -1.88 10.01 21.21
C ARG A 142 -0.88 9.05 20.61
N PHE A 143 -0.77 9.07 19.28
CA PHE A 143 0.16 8.24 18.52
C PHE A 143 1.17 9.11 17.78
N ASN A 144 2.45 8.81 17.93
CA ASN A 144 3.55 9.48 17.26
C ASN A 144 4.29 8.50 16.35
N VAL A 145 4.07 8.52 15.04
CA VAL A 145 4.87 7.74 14.09
C VAL A 145 6.17 8.48 13.81
N THR A 146 7.33 7.91 14.14
CA THR A 146 8.60 8.68 14.26
C THR A 146 9.62 8.48 13.14
N ASN A 147 9.39 7.58 12.19
CA ASN A 147 10.37 7.19 11.16
C ASN A 147 9.87 7.36 9.72
N LEU A 148 9.05 8.38 9.47
CA LEU A 148 8.58 8.69 8.11
C LEU A 148 9.69 9.41 7.33
N LEU A 149 9.73 9.20 6.01
CA LEU A 149 10.85 9.67 5.18
C LEU A 149 10.50 10.83 4.25
N LYS A 150 9.21 11.16 4.12
CA LYS A 150 8.79 12.22 3.20
C LYS A 150 8.92 13.58 3.88
N ASN A 151 9.48 14.55 3.18
CA ASN A 151 9.64 15.90 3.71
C ASN A 151 8.34 16.72 3.81
N ASP A 152 7.27 16.26 3.16
CA ASP A 152 5.95 16.86 3.26
C ASP A 152 4.87 15.80 3.08
N SER A 153 3.68 16.08 3.57
CA SER A 153 2.53 15.17 3.56
C SER A 153 1.20 15.91 3.51
N LEU A 154 0.19 15.26 2.91
CA LEU A 154 -1.18 15.75 2.94
C LEU A 154 -1.75 15.93 4.36
N TYR A 155 -1.15 15.35 5.39
CA TYR A 155 -1.49 15.64 6.80
C TYR A 155 -1.33 17.14 7.13
N ASN A 156 -0.31 17.81 6.58
CA ASN A 156 -0.16 19.27 6.68
C ASN A 156 -1.22 20.06 5.91
N LYS A 157 -2.07 19.39 5.14
CA LYS A 157 -3.13 19.98 4.30
C LYS A 157 -4.52 19.48 4.69
N GLY A 158 -4.68 18.94 5.90
CA GLY A 158 -5.95 18.51 6.49
C GLY A 158 -6.31 17.04 6.30
N LEU A 159 -5.41 16.20 5.76
CA LEU A 159 -5.63 14.75 5.78
C LEU A 159 -5.68 14.26 7.23
N ARG A 160 -6.53 13.26 7.46
CA ARG A 160 -6.70 12.59 8.76
C ARG A 160 -6.44 11.08 8.62
N PRO A 161 -5.94 10.41 9.67
CA PRO A 161 -5.82 8.95 9.66
C PRO A 161 -7.18 8.28 9.42
N LEU A 162 -7.19 7.05 8.94
CA LEU A 162 -8.40 6.23 8.92
C LEU A 162 -8.45 5.36 10.15
N MET A 163 -9.64 5.27 10.74
CA MET A 163 -9.92 4.40 11.87
C MET A 163 -11.10 3.48 11.54
N LEU A 164 -11.05 2.27 12.08
CA LEU A 164 -12.15 1.32 12.13
C LEU A 164 -12.26 0.81 13.57
N SER A 165 -13.42 0.98 14.20
CA SER A 165 -13.75 0.36 15.47
C SER A 165 -14.49 -0.96 15.21
N SER A 166 -14.09 -2.05 15.86
CA SER A 166 -14.76 -3.35 15.68
C SER A 166 -16.16 -3.33 16.31
N ARG A 167 -16.32 -2.64 17.45
CA ARG A 167 -17.61 -2.43 18.10
C ARG A 167 -18.56 -1.60 17.24
N GLU A 168 -18.12 -0.44 16.75
CA GLU A 168 -18.96 0.41 15.91
C GLU A 168 -19.37 -0.27 14.61
N ALA A 169 -18.46 -1.05 14.01
CA ALA A 169 -18.77 -1.83 12.82
C ALA A 169 -19.86 -2.88 13.07
N ALA A 170 -19.86 -3.52 14.25
CA ALA A 170 -20.87 -4.50 14.63
C ALA A 170 -22.22 -3.86 14.99
N GLU A 171 -22.20 -2.76 15.74
CA GLU A 171 -23.40 -2.15 16.33
C GLU A 171 -24.10 -1.17 15.39
N SER A 172 -23.34 -0.31 14.71
CA SER A 172 -23.86 0.78 13.87
C SER A 172 -23.59 0.59 12.38
N LYS A 173 -22.93 -0.51 11.98
CA LYS A 173 -22.45 -0.76 10.60
C LYS A 173 -21.53 0.34 10.08
N THR A 174 -20.86 1.06 10.97
CA THR A 174 -19.88 2.09 10.61
C THR A 174 -18.56 1.43 10.24
N GLY A 175 -18.14 1.58 8.99
CA GLY A 175 -16.86 1.07 8.51
C GLY A 175 -15.70 2.04 8.77
N TRP A 176 -14.68 1.93 7.93
CA TRP A 176 -13.55 2.86 7.91
C TRP A 176 -14.01 4.31 7.76
N HIS A 177 -13.52 5.20 8.61
CA HIS A 177 -13.80 6.62 8.54
C HIS A 177 -12.56 7.45 8.90
N ARG A 178 -12.53 8.72 8.48
CA ARG A 178 -11.43 9.64 8.80
C ARG A 178 -11.58 10.09 10.24
N ALA A 179 -10.55 9.83 11.06
CA ALA A 179 -10.56 10.08 12.49
C ALA A 179 -9.38 10.95 12.91
N GLY A 180 -9.40 11.36 14.17
CA GLY A 180 -8.28 11.99 14.84
C GLY A 180 -8.25 13.53 14.81
N THR A 181 -7.65 14.07 15.86
CA THR A 181 -7.43 15.50 16.12
C THR A 181 -5.94 15.77 16.31
N ASP A 182 -5.58 17.04 16.40
CA ASP A 182 -4.20 17.49 16.69
C ASP A 182 -3.15 16.90 15.74
N VAL A 183 -3.57 16.68 14.50
CA VAL A 183 -2.79 16.05 13.46
C VAL A 183 -1.66 16.98 13.03
N SER A 184 -0.42 16.53 13.16
CA SER A 184 0.77 17.30 12.79
C SER A 184 1.81 16.42 12.10
N TYR A 185 2.45 16.96 11.06
CA TYR A 185 3.53 16.30 10.33
C TYR A 185 4.76 17.21 10.23
N TYR A 186 5.87 16.80 10.82
CA TYR A 186 7.03 17.68 11.00
C TYR A 186 8.36 16.94 10.97
N ALA A 187 9.45 17.65 10.63
CA ALA A 187 10.81 17.14 10.77
C ALA A 187 11.13 16.98 12.27
N ASN A 188 11.58 15.79 12.68
CA ASN A 188 11.80 15.50 14.10
C ASN A 188 13.27 15.64 14.54
N GLY A 189 14.14 16.12 13.65
CA GLY A 189 15.57 16.30 13.91
C GLY A 189 16.38 15.00 13.98
N VAL A 190 15.74 13.83 13.85
CA VAL A 190 16.43 12.54 13.83
C VAL A 190 16.95 12.27 12.43
N ARG A 191 18.24 11.99 12.31
CA ARG A 191 18.88 11.58 11.06
C ARG A 191 19.38 10.15 11.18
N ARG A 192 18.87 9.25 10.32
CA ARG A 192 19.30 7.84 10.29
C ARG A 192 19.94 7.55 8.94
N ARG A 193 21.19 7.07 8.97
CA ARG A 193 21.96 6.73 7.76
C ARG A 193 21.98 7.86 6.73
N GLY A 194 22.12 9.09 7.20
CA GLY A 194 22.16 10.28 6.35
C GLY A 194 20.80 10.79 5.86
N VAL A 195 19.69 10.12 6.19
CA VAL A 195 18.33 10.51 5.79
C VAL A 195 17.56 11.09 6.97
N ASP A 196 17.01 12.29 6.79
CA ASP A 196 16.17 12.95 7.79
C ASP A 196 14.85 12.20 7.98
N GLN A 197 14.42 12.10 9.23
CA GLN A 197 13.16 11.49 9.61
C GLN A 197 12.13 12.57 9.94
N TYR A 198 10.88 12.18 9.76
CA TYR A 198 9.71 12.99 9.99
C TYR A 198 8.77 12.25 10.92
N SER A 199 8.06 13.01 11.75
CA SER A 199 7.04 12.50 12.64
C SER A 199 5.64 12.87 12.16
N LEU A 200 4.72 11.92 12.27
CA LEU A 200 3.27 12.16 12.22
C LEU A 200 2.72 11.94 13.63
N SER A 201 2.11 12.97 14.21
CA SER A 201 1.42 12.87 15.51
C SER A 201 -0.07 13.13 15.33
N PHE A 202 -0.92 12.36 15.99
CA PHE A 202 -2.36 12.54 16.04
C PHE A 202 -2.96 11.92 17.29
N THR A 203 -4.12 12.42 17.70
CA THR A 203 -4.89 11.90 18.84
C THR A 203 -6.18 11.27 18.34
N VAL A 204 -6.57 10.12 18.89
CA VAL A 204 -7.90 9.52 18.65
C VAL A 204 -8.58 9.22 19.98
N GLU A 205 -9.86 9.57 20.07
CA GLU A 205 -10.70 9.26 21.22
C GLU A 205 -11.38 7.90 21.02
N ALA A 206 -11.30 7.02 22.01
CA ALA A 206 -12.00 5.75 21.98
C ALA A 206 -13.47 5.91 22.40
N THR A 207 -14.37 5.39 21.59
CA THR A 207 -15.82 5.47 21.83
C THR A 207 -16.36 4.31 22.68
N HIS A 208 -15.59 3.23 22.82
CA HIS A 208 -15.98 1.99 23.48
C HIS A 208 -14.86 1.47 24.40
N ASP A 209 -15.26 0.80 25.48
CA ASP A 209 -14.38 0.02 26.33
C ASP A 209 -14.06 -1.33 25.68
N ASP A 210 -12.83 -1.82 25.88
CA ASP A 210 -12.36 -3.13 25.44
C ASP A 210 -12.62 -3.39 23.95
N ASP A 211 -12.48 -2.35 23.12
CA ASP A 211 -12.60 -2.45 21.66
C ASP A 211 -11.26 -2.82 21.04
N THR A 212 -11.32 -3.36 19.83
CA THR A 212 -10.19 -3.50 18.92
C THR A 212 -10.40 -2.54 17.76
N CYS A 213 -9.55 -1.53 17.70
CA CYS A 213 -9.56 -0.52 16.67
C CYS A 213 -8.41 -0.73 15.69
N PHE A 214 -8.59 -0.31 14.44
CA PHE A 214 -7.56 -0.34 13.42
C PHE A 214 -7.26 1.07 12.95
N LEU A 215 -5.98 1.38 12.74
CA LEU A 215 -5.51 2.63 12.13
C LEU A 215 -4.79 2.33 10.83
N ALA A 216 -5.11 3.08 9.77
CA ALA A 216 -4.48 2.94 8.47
C ALA A 216 -4.20 4.27 7.78
N HIS A 217 -3.15 4.30 6.95
CA HIS A 217 -2.77 5.48 6.16
C HIS A 217 -3.83 5.86 5.12
N CYS A 218 -4.38 4.86 4.44
CA CYS A 218 -5.45 4.96 3.45
C CYS A 218 -6.34 3.71 3.55
N TYR A 219 -7.50 3.72 2.90
CA TYR A 219 -8.47 2.62 2.96
C TYR A 219 -7.74 1.33 2.53
N PRO A 220 -7.60 0.33 3.40
CA PRO A 220 -6.88 -0.88 3.05
C PRO A 220 -7.58 -1.61 1.90
N TYR A 221 -6.78 -2.09 0.95
CA TYR A 221 -7.22 -2.99 -0.10
C TYR A 221 -6.16 -4.07 -0.23
N THR A 222 -6.46 -5.23 0.35
CA THR A 222 -5.55 -6.37 0.49
C THR A 222 -5.51 -7.19 -0.80
N TYR A 223 -4.54 -8.11 -0.91
CA TYR A 223 -4.53 -9.06 -2.01
C TYR A 223 -5.70 -10.05 -1.86
N ARG A 224 -6.08 -10.44 -0.63
CA ARG A 224 -7.30 -11.21 -0.40
C ARG A 224 -8.56 -10.51 -0.90
N ASP A 225 -8.70 -9.20 -0.69
CA ASP A 225 -9.84 -8.42 -1.19
C ASP A 225 -9.92 -8.51 -2.73
N LEU A 226 -8.77 -8.36 -3.41
CA LEU A 226 -8.70 -8.54 -4.86
C LEU A 226 -9.16 -9.95 -5.26
N GLN A 227 -8.66 -10.98 -4.59
CA GLN A 227 -8.95 -12.37 -4.93
C GLN A 227 -10.44 -12.70 -4.75
N VAL A 228 -11.06 -12.22 -3.67
CA VAL A 228 -12.50 -12.35 -3.41
C VAL A 228 -13.30 -11.59 -4.47
N TYR A 229 -12.93 -10.34 -4.77
CA TYR A 229 -13.58 -9.54 -5.80
C TYR A 229 -13.54 -10.23 -7.17
N LEU A 230 -12.35 -10.65 -7.62
CA LEU A 230 -12.19 -11.34 -8.89
C LEU A 230 -12.89 -12.70 -8.92
N HIS A 231 -12.96 -13.41 -7.79
CA HIS A 231 -13.74 -14.64 -7.70
C HIS A 231 -15.24 -14.38 -7.89
N GLY A 232 -15.79 -13.38 -7.18
CA GLY A 232 -17.18 -12.97 -7.33
C GLY A 232 -17.50 -12.52 -8.76
N LEU A 233 -16.59 -11.78 -9.39
CA LEU A 233 -16.71 -11.39 -10.80
C LEU A 233 -16.87 -12.60 -11.72
N MET A 234 -16.12 -13.69 -11.47
CA MET A 234 -16.20 -14.90 -12.28
C MET A 234 -17.40 -15.80 -11.98
N MET A 235 -18.01 -15.68 -10.80
CA MET A 235 -19.24 -16.40 -10.46
C MET A 235 -20.48 -15.79 -11.13
N CYS A 236 -20.42 -14.52 -11.54
CA CYS A 236 -21.50 -13.87 -12.27
C CYS A 236 -21.54 -14.31 -13.74
N THR A 237 -22.61 -15.01 -14.12
CA THR A 237 -22.77 -15.61 -15.46
C THR A 237 -22.75 -14.58 -16.59
N THR A 238 -23.37 -13.41 -16.40
CA THR A 238 -23.39 -12.34 -17.40
C THR A 238 -22.02 -11.70 -17.56
N ARG A 239 -21.37 -11.29 -16.46
CA ARG A 239 -20.04 -10.67 -16.48
C ARG A 239 -18.95 -11.61 -17.01
N ARG A 240 -19.01 -12.90 -16.69
CA ARG A 240 -18.05 -13.92 -17.19
C ARG A 240 -18.07 -14.09 -18.71
N ARG A 241 -19.12 -13.64 -19.42
CA ARG A 241 -19.15 -13.68 -20.90
C ARG A 241 -18.18 -12.68 -21.52
N VAL A 242 -17.91 -11.57 -20.84
CA VAL A 242 -17.09 -10.46 -21.34
C VAL A 242 -15.72 -10.35 -20.67
N VAL A 243 -15.47 -11.15 -19.64
CA VAL A 243 -14.18 -11.19 -18.92
C VAL A 243 -13.55 -12.57 -19.01
N ARG A 244 -12.25 -12.60 -19.33
CA ARG A 244 -11.38 -13.74 -19.12
C ARG A 244 -10.30 -13.39 -18.10
N ARG A 245 -10.30 -14.11 -16.98
CA ARG A 245 -9.26 -14.06 -15.95
C ARG A 245 -8.20 -15.13 -16.23
N THR A 246 -6.93 -14.74 -16.23
CA THR A 246 -5.77 -15.63 -16.42
C THR A 246 -4.65 -15.23 -15.49
N LYS A 247 -3.82 -16.20 -15.09
CA LYS A 247 -2.54 -15.92 -14.44
C LYS A 247 -1.59 -15.26 -15.44
N LEU A 248 -1.10 -14.07 -15.09
CA LEU A 248 -0.05 -13.37 -15.83
C LEU A 248 1.31 -14.03 -15.59
N CYS A 249 1.67 -14.19 -14.31
CA CYS A 249 2.88 -14.84 -13.84
C CYS A 249 2.76 -15.16 -12.34
N ASP A 250 3.74 -15.90 -11.81
CA ASP A 250 3.99 -15.90 -10.37
C ASP A 250 4.89 -14.73 -9.99
N THR A 251 4.66 -14.13 -8.84
CA THR A 251 5.53 -13.13 -8.22
C THR A 251 6.80 -13.78 -7.63
N GLU A 252 7.68 -12.98 -7.02
CA GLU A 252 8.91 -13.49 -6.40
C GLU A 252 8.61 -14.45 -5.24
N ALA A 253 7.53 -14.20 -4.49
CA ALA A 253 7.05 -15.08 -3.43
C ALA A 253 6.15 -16.24 -3.91
N GLY A 254 5.86 -16.34 -5.22
CA GLY A 254 4.96 -17.37 -5.74
C GLY A 254 3.46 -17.02 -5.66
N ASN A 255 3.10 -15.78 -5.32
CA ASN A 255 1.71 -15.33 -5.44
C ASN A 255 1.34 -15.14 -6.90
N VAL A 256 0.06 -15.32 -7.22
CA VAL A 256 -0.42 -15.14 -8.59
C VAL A 256 -0.59 -13.64 -8.89
N CYS A 257 0.11 -13.17 -9.92
CA CYS A 257 -0.24 -11.89 -10.55
C CYS A 257 -1.30 -12.15 -11.63
N GLU A 258 -2.43 -11.45 -11.56
CA GLU A 258 -3.61 -11.70 -12.39
C GLU A 258 -3.64 -10.77 -13.62
N LEU A 259 -4.07 -11.32 -14.76
CA LEU A 259 -4.40 -10.59 -15.97
C LEU A 259 -5.88 -10.79 -16.30
N LEU A 260 -6.61 -9.69 -16.45
CA LEU A 260 -7.96 -9.70 -16.99
C LEU A 260 -7.94 -9.27 -18.44
N THR A 261 -8.63 -10.01 -19.30
CA THR A 261 -8.96 -9.61 -20.66
C THR A 261 -10.45 -9.30 -20.73
N ILE A 262 -10.82 -8.06 -21.03
CA ILE A 262 -12.21 -7.61 -21.11
C ILE A 262 -12.53 -7.14 -22.52
N THR A 263 -13.53 -7.74 -23.16
CA THR A 263 -14.02 -7.41 -24.51
C THR A 263 -15.36 -8.11 -24.75
N ASP A 264 -16.01 -7.91 -25.90
CA ASP A 264 -17.31 -8.54 -26.23
C ASP A 264 -17.22 -10.07 -26.38
N ASN A 265 -16.08 -10.57 -26.86
CA ASN A 265 -15.79 -11.99 -26.99
C ASN A 265 -14.34 -12.32 -26.56
N PRO A 266 -14.09 -12.49 -25.26
CA PRO A 266 -12.74 -12.69 -24.71
C PRO A 266 -12.14 -14.07 -25.01
N LYS A 267 -12.89 -14.94 -25.70
CA LYS A 267 -12.44 -16.27 -26.13
C LYS A 267 -11.91 -16.30 -27.56
N MET A 268 -12.21 -15.29 -28.40
CA MET A 268 -11.70 -15.27 -29.78
C MET A 268 -10.20 -14.92 -29.81
N PRO A 269 -9.39 -15.68 -30.56
CA PRO A 269 -8.00 -15.35 -30.79
C PRO A 269 -7.86 -14.14 -31.73
N GLY A 270 -6.80 -13.34 -31.53
CA GLY A 270 -6.35 -12.31 -32.48
C GLY A 270 -7.10 -10.98 -32.48
N PHE A 271 -8.23 -10.86 -31.76
CA PHE A 271 -8.98 -9.60 -31.57
C PHE A 271 -9.16 -8.74 -32.84
N ALA A 272 -9.36 -9.40 -33.99
CA ALA A 272 -9.30 -8.76 -35.31
C ALA A 272 -10.25 -7.56 -35.40
N GLY A 273 -9.72 -6.43 -35.88
CA GLY A 273 -10.47 -5.17 -36.02
C GLY A 273 -10.65 -4.35 -34.73
N LYS A 274 -10.20 -4.84 -33.57
CA LYS A 274 -10.24 -4.10 -32.30
C LYS A 274 -8.88 -3.52 -31.97
N LYS A 275 -8.84 -2.37 -31.30
CA LYS A 275 -7.62 -1.79 -30.73
C LYS A 275 -7.41 -2.25 -29.29
N ALA A 276 -6.20 -2.14 -28.76
CA ALA A 276 -5.86 -2.57 -27.40
C ALA A 276 -5.70 -1.40 -26.43
N VAL A 277 -6.19 -1.59 -25.21
CA VAL A 277 -5.96 -0.69 -24.06
C VAL A 277 -5.36 -1.53 -22.93
N VAL A 278 -4.29 -1.04 -22.33
CA VAL A 278 -3.61 -1.71 -21.22
C VAL A 278 -3.70 -0.83 -19.97
N ILE A 279 -4.16 -1.40 -18.86
CA ILE A 279 -4.30 -0.68 -17.59
C ILE A 279 -3.63 -1.48 -16.48
N THR A 280 -2.74 -0.85 -15.73
CA THR A 280 -2.09 -1.45 -14.58
C THR A 280 -2.38 -0.67 -13.31
N ALA A 281 -2.29 -1.33 -12.16
CA ALA A 281 -2.46 -0.67 -10.86
C ALA A 281 -1.57 -1.32 -9.79
N ARG A 282 -1.35 -0.58 -8.68
CA ARG A 282 -0.62 -1.04 -7.49
C ARG A 282 0.77 -1.61 -7.79
N VAL A 283 1.53 -0.93 -8.65
CA VAL A 283 2.98 -1.19 -8.73
C VAL A 283 3.68 -0.79 -7.43
N HIS A 284 3.23 0.32 -6.81
CA HIS A 284 3.57 0.67 -5.43
C HIS A 284 2.52 0.10 -4.47
N PRO A 285 2.90 -0.77 -3.53
CA PRO A 285 1.95 -1.47 -2.67
C PRO A 285 1.10 -0.58 -1.78
N GLY A 286 1.64 0.48 -1.20
CA GLY A 286 0.94 1.34 -0.25
C GLY A 286 -0.04 2.33 -0.88
N GLU A 287 -0.17 2.32 -2.22
CA GLU A 287 -1.04 3.22 -2.98
C GLU A 287 -2.43 2.60 -3.21
N THR A 288 -3.14 2.28 -2.13
CA THR A 288 -4.38 1.48 -2.16
C THR A 288 -5.51 2.08 -3.00
N GLN A 289 -5.57 3.41 -3.12
CA GLN A 289 -6.51 4.12 -4.00
C GLN A 289 -6.49 3.60 -5.45
N ALA A 290 -5.33 3.14 -5.94
CA ALA A 290 -5.22 2.60 -7.30
C ALA A 290 -6.04 1.31 -7.48
N SER A 291 -6.18 0.49 -6.43
CA SER A 291 -7.04 -0.70 -6.47
C SER A 291 -8.51 -0.36 -6.55
N TYR A 292 -8.97 0.65 -5.80
CA TYR A 292 -10.36 1.09 -5.87
C TYR A 292 -10.69 1.71 -7.23
N MET A 293 -9.78 2.51 -7.80
CA MET A 293 -9.92 3.02 -9.17
C MET A 293 -10.00 1.87 -10.18
N MET A 294 -9.09 0.91 -10.10
CA MET A 294 -9.08 -0.27 -10.96
C MET A 294 -10.38 -1.08 -10.83
N GLN A 295 -10.87 -1.29 -9.61
CA GLN A 295 -12.13 -2.00 -9.37
C GLN A 295 -13.30 -1.27 -10.04
N GLY A 296 -13.41 0.06 -9.89
CA GLY A 296 -14.45 0.84 -10.56
C GLY A 296 -14.37 0.77 -12.09
N ILE A 297 -13.15 0.79 -12.66
CA ILE A 297 -12.94 0.59 -14.10
C ILE A 297 -13.43 -0.79 -14.53
N ILE A 298 -13.07 -1.85 -13.78
CA ILE A 298 -13.52 -3.21 -14.08
C ILE A 298 -15.05 -3.27 -14.00
N ASP A 299 -15.65 -2.80 -12.91
CA ASP A 299 -17.11 -2.82 -12.73
C ASP A 299 -17.85 -2.11 -13.86
N PHE A 300 -17.35 -0.95 -14.30
CA PHE A 300 -17.89 -0.25 -15.47
C PHE A 300 -17.73 -1.07 -16.75
N LEU A 301 -16.51 -1.52 -17.07
CA LEU A 301 -16.20 -2.25 -18.30
C LEU A 301 -16.91 -3.59 -18.42
N VAL A 302 -17.39 -4.19 -17.33
CA VAL A 302 -18.14 -5.47 -17.33
C VAL A 302 -19.65 -5.29 -17.19
N SER A 303 -20.09 -4.05 -17.00
CA SER A 303 -21.51 -3.72 -16.83
C SER A 303 -22.30 -3.82 -18.14
N ASP A 304 -23.61 -3.70 -17.99
CA ASP A 304 -24.58 -3.61 -19.08
C ASP A 304 -24.75 -2.17 -19.63
N ASP A 305 -23.97 -1.21 -19.14
CA ASP A 305 -23.95 0.16 -19.66
C ASP A 305 -23.63 0.15 -21.17
N GLU A 306 -24.40 0.90 -21.95
CA GLU A 306 -24.27 0.96 -23.41
C GLU A 306 -22.88 1.45 -23.83
N ARG A 307 -22.30 2.41 -23.09
CA ARG A 307 -20.94 2.89 -23.34
C ARG A 307 -19.91 1.80 -23.10
N ALA A 308 -20.11 0.97 -22.06
CA ALA A 308 -19.24 -0.15 -21.78
C ALA A 308 -19.34 -1.23 -22.87
N ARG A 309 -20.55 -1.48 -23.40
CA ARG A 309 -20.75 -2.40 -24.55
C ARG A 309 -20.05 -1.90 -25.80
N GLU A 310 -20.23 -0.63 -26.15
CA GLU A 310 -19.56 -0.02 -27.31
C GLU A 310 -18.03 -0.08 -27.18
N LEU A 311 -17.50 0.21 -25.99
CA LEU A 311 -16.06 0.07 -25.72
C LEU A 311 -15.59 -1.37 -25.93
N ARG A 312 -16.35 -2.37 -25.46
CA ARG A 312 -16.02 -3.79 -25.63
C ARG A 312 -16.10 -4.26 -27.09
N GLU A 313 -16.96 -3.64 -27.91
CA GLU A 313 -17.06 -3.91 -29.35
C GLU A 313 -15.86 -3.35 -30.14
N ARG A 314 -15.25 -2.25 -29.67
CA ARG A 314 -14.13 -1.59 -30.36
C ARG A 314 -12.75 -1.92 -29.80
N PHE A 315 -12.68 -2.30 -28.52
CA PHE A 315 -11.41 -2.48 -27.80
C PHE A 315 -11.30 -3.85 -27.14
N VAL A 316 -10.05 -4.29 -27.00
CA VAL A 316 -9.63 -5.32 -26.05
C VAL A 316 -8.89 -4.65 -24.90
N PHE A 317 -9.41 -4.80 -23.69
CA PHE A 317 -8.75 -4.28 -22.50
C PHE A 317 -7.93 -5.38 -21.82
N LYS A 318 -6.64 -5.11 -21.56
CA LYS A 318 -5.76 -5.95 -20.73
C LYS A 318 -5.48 -5.24 -19.42
N LEU A 319 -5.99 -5.78 -18.32
CA LEU A 319 -5.89 -5.16 -17.00
C LEU A 319 -5.03 -6.03 -16.10
N VAL A 320 -4.05 -5.43 -15.43
CA VAL A 320 -3.29 -6.06 -14.34
C VAL A 320 -3.68 -5.36 -13.04
N PRO A 321 -4.65 -5.90 -12.27
CA PRO A 321 -5.26 -5.15 -11.18
C PRO A 321 -4.33 -4.86 -10.00
N MET A 322 -3.27 -5.65 -9.85
CA MET A 322 -2.27 -5.48 -8.82
C MET A 322 -0.92 -6.01 -9.31
N LEU A 323 -0.01 -5.10 -9.64
CA LEU A 323 1.33 -5.43 -10.12
C LEU A 323 2.25 -5.93 -9.00
N ASN A 324 2.01 -5.55 -7.74
CA ASN A 324 2.87 -5.92 -6.62
C ASN A 324 2.14 -6.65 -5.48
N PRO A 325 1.54 -7.84 -5.72
CA PRO A 325 0.87 -8.61 -4.67
C PRO A 325 1.75 -8.84 -3.43
N ASP A 326 3.02 -9.18 -3.63
CA ASP A 326 3.92 -9.50 -2.53
C ASP A 326 4.15 -8.31 -1.61
N GLY A 327 4.43 -7.13 -2.17
CA GLY A 327 4.59 -5.93 -1.38
C GLY A 327 3.29 -5.54 -0.66
N VAL A 328 2.13 -5.81 -1.26
CA VAL A 328 0.82 -5.55 -0.63
C VAL A 328 0.61 -6.46 0.57
N ILE A 329 0.86 -7.76 0.43
CA ILE A 329 0.73 -8.74 1.52
C ILE A 329 1.65 -8.36 2.70
N ASN A 330 2.87 -7.89 2.41
CA ASN A 330 3.88 -7.59 3.42
C ASN A 330 3.76 -6.19 4.04
N GLY A 331 2.79 -5.36 3.61
CA GLY A 331 2.63 -4.01 4.13
C GLY A 331 3.77 -3.06 3.72
N ASN A 332 4.38 -3.29 2.57
CA ASN A 332 5.32 -2.34 1.98
C ASN A 332 4.56 -1.09 1.49
N TYR A 333 5.30 -0.02 1.25
CA TYR A 333 4.80 1.22 0.67
C TYR A 333 5.13 1.33 -0.83
N ARG A 334 6.37 1.05 -1.24
CA ARG A 334 6.88 1.35 -2.59
C ARG A 334 7.47 0.15 -3.33
N CYS A 335 8.26 -0.67 -2.67
CA CYS A 335 9.10 -1.67 -3.32
C CYS A 335 8.48 -3.07 -3.37
N CYS A 336 8.95 -3.89 -4.33
CA CYS A 336 8.75 -5.35 -4.31
C CYS A 336 9.69 -6.02 -3.30
N LEU A 337 9.60 -7.35 -3.14
CA LEU A 337 10.42 -8.08 -2.17
C LEU A 337 11.91 -8.03 -2.47
N ALA A 338 12.35 -7.83 -3.72
CA ALA A 338 13.75 -7.58 -4.03
C ALA A 338 14.27 -6.19 -3.58
N GLY A 339 13.45 -5.37 -2.90
CA GLY A 339 13.81 -4.04 -2.45
C GLY A 339 13.86 -3.00 -3.57
N HIS A 340 13.25 -3.30 -4.72
CA HIS A 340 13.28 -2.44 -5.90
C HIS A 340 11.94 -1.74 -6.14
N ASP A 341 12.02 -0.47 -6.52
CA ASP A 341 10.90 0.26 -7.13
C ASP A 341 10.62 -0.33 -8.53
N MET A 342 9.54 -1.09 -8.66
CA MET A 342 9.18 -1.75 -9.92
C MET A 342 8.82 -0.77 -11.03
N ASN A 343 8.35 0.44 -10.69
CA ASN A 343 8.08 1.49 -11.68
C ASN A 343 9.37 2.18 -12.18
N ARG A 344 10.55 1.67 -11.80
CA ARG A 344 11.86 2.05 -12.38
C ARG A 344 12.51 0.91 -13.14
N ARG A 345 11.77 -0.18 -13.41
CA ARG A 345 12.31 -1.41 -14.00
C ARG A 345 11.77 -1.74 -15.40
N TRP A 346 10.84 -0.96 -15.95
CA TRP A 346 10.23 -1.19 -17.26
C TRP A 346 11.22 -1.29 -18.44
N ALA A 347 12.33 -0.54 -18.40
CA ALA A 347 13.32 -0.58 -19.47
C ALA A 347 13.99 -1.96 -19.60
N LYS A 348 14.47 -2.51 -18.47
CA LYS A 348 15.18 -3.80 -18.39
C LYS A 348 14.71 -4.61 -17.16
N PRO A 349 13.47 -5.15 -17.18
CA PRO A 349 12.97 -5.91 -16.05
C PRO A 349 13.66 -7.27 -15.98
N HIS A 350 13.88 -7.77 -14.77
CA HIS A 350 14.49 -9.08 -14.53
C HIS A 350 13.36 -10.11 -14.41
N GLY A 351 13.41 -11.20 -15.18
CA GLY A 351 12.31 -12.16 -15.28
C GLY A 351 11.83 -12.76 -13.95
N ARG A 352 12.73 -12.94 -12.96
CA ARG A 352 12.39 -13.38 -11.60
C ARG A 352 12.02 -12.24 -10.63
N LYS A 353 12.93 -11.29 -10.37
CA LYS A 353 12.75 -10.22 -9.37
C LYS A 353 11.64 -9.21 -9.69
N HIS A 354 11.36 -9.01 -10.98
CA HIS A 354 10.34 -8.08 -11.47
C HIS A 354 9.35 -8.82 -12.37
N SER A 355 9.02 -10.07 -12.03
CA SER A 355 8.21 -10.94 -12.90
C SER A 355 6.89 -10.31 -13.36
N PRO A 356 6.14 -9.53 -12.54
CA PRO A 356 4.93 -8.87 -13.02
C PRO A 356 5.20 -7.83 -14.11
N ILE A 357 6.27 -7.04 -13.98
CA ILE A 357 6.67 -6.05 -14.98
C ILE A 357 7.16 -6.74 -16.25
N PHE A 358 8.00 -7.77 -16.11
CA PHE A 358 8.52 -8.54 -17.24
C PHE A 358 7.38 -9.18 -18.04
N ALA A 359 6.45 -9.87 -17.37
CA ALA A 359 5.31 -10.52 -18.02
C ALA A 359 4.33 -9.51 -18.63
N THR A 360 4.07 -8.38 -17.96
CA THR A 360 3.22 -7.32 -18.53
C THR A 360 3.83 -6.76 -19.81
N LYS A 361 5.16 -6.54 -19.83
CA LYS A 361 5.86 -6.09 -21.03
C LYS A 361 5.73 -7.07 -22.19
N LEU A 362 5.87 -8.38 -21.94
CA LEU A 362 5.65 -9.40 -22.97
C LEU A 362 4.21 -9.42 -23.49
N VAL A 363 3.22 -9.21 -22.62
CA VAL A 363 1.81 -9.08 -23.04
C VAL A 363 1.62 -7.87 -23.94
N ILE A 364 2.23 -6.72 -23.60
CA ILE A 364 2.17 -5.51 -24.43
C ILE A 364 2.85 -5.74 -25.79
N GLU A 365 4.05 -6.32 -25.81
CA GLU A 365 4.77 -6.62 -27.05
C GLU A 365 4.00 -7.60 -27.94
N GLN A 366 3.36 -8.61 -27.34
CA GLN A 366 2.50 -9.53 -28.08
C GLN A 366 1.26 -8.84 -28.63
N LEU A 367 0.59 -8.01 -27.82
CA LEU A 367 -0.55 -7.20 -28.27
C LEU A 367 -0.16 -6.31 -29.44
N GLN A 368 0.99 -5.64 -29.40
CA GLN A 368 1.47 -4.77 -30.48
C GLN A 368 1.73 -5.50 -31.81
N ARG A 369 1.96 -6.82 -31.78
CA ARG A 369 2.05 -7.65 -33.00
C ARG A 369 0.67 -8.03 -33.55
N GLU A 370 -0.35 -8.08 -32.69
CA GLU A 370 -1.71 -8.48 -33.04
C GLU A 370 -2.60 -7.28 -33.41
N THR A 371 -2.41 -6.14 -32.74
CA THR A 371 -3.19 -4.92 -32.91
C THR A 371 -2.49 -3.66 -32.38
N GLU A 372 -3.03 -2.50 -32.70
CA GLU A 372 -2.59 -1.21 -32.17
C GLU A 372 -2.94 -1.06 -30.67
N VAL A 373 -1.92 -0.87 -29.83
CA VAL A 373 -2.12 -0.46 -28.43
C VAL A 373 -2.25 1.06 -28.39
N VAL A 374 -3.47 1.56 -28.20
CA VAL A 374 -3.75 3.02 -28.25
C VAL A 374 -3.58 3.72 -26.92
N LEU A 375 -3.60 2.98 -25.81
CA LEU A 375 -3.50 3.55 -24.48
C LEU A 375 -2.84 2.56 -23.52
N PHE A 376 -1.85 3.07 -22.78
CA PHE A 376 -1.31 2.45 -21.58
C PHE A 376 -1.55 3.40 -20.40
N LEU A 377 -2.22 2.91 -19.35
CA LEU A 377 -2.56 3.70 -18.16
C LEU A 377 -2.06 2.98 -16.92
N ASP A 378 -1.19 3.63 -16.13
CA ASP A 378 -0.70 3.11 -14.85
C ASP A 378 -1.32 3.89 -13.68
N LEU A 379 -2.13 3.20 -12.88
CA LEU A 379 -2.88 3.81 -11.78
C LEU A 379 -2.04 3.86 -10.50
N HIS A 380 -1.93 5.06 -9.97
CA HIS A 380 -1.13 5.40 -8.81
C HIS A 380 -1.94 6.26 -7.83
N GLY A 381 -1.34 6.60 -6.68
CA GLY A 381 -1.74 7.87 -6.08
C GLY A 381 -0.61 8.59 -5.38
N HIS A 382 -0.90 9.84 -5.05
CA HIS A 382 0.11 10.83 -4.76
C HIS A 382 0.03 11.29 -3.31
N SER A 383 1.17 11.37 -2.63
CA SER A 383 1.20 11.66 -1.19
C SER A 383 1.22 13.15 -0.83
N LYS A 384 1.28 14.05 -1.82
CA LYS A 384 1.45 15.50 -1.61
C LYS A 384 0.44 16.40 -2.35
N MET A 385 -0.25 15.85 -3.35
CA MET A 385 -1.16 16.60 -4.21
C MET A 385 -2.60 16.16 -3.93
N LYS A 386 -3.53 17.12 -4.00
CA LYS A 386 -4.96 16.88 -3.89
C LYS A 386 -5.53 16.58 -5.29
N ASN A 387 -6.72 15.98 -5.33
CA ASN A 387 -7.47 15.65 -6.55
C ASN A 387 -6.82 14.58 -7.44
N ALA A 388 -7.44 14.33 -8.59
CA ALA A 388 -6.96 13.43 -9.63
C ALA A 388 -6.30 14.22 -10.75
N PHE A 389 -5.21 13.69 -11.29
CA PHE A 389 -4.43 14.26 -12.39
C PHE A 389 -3.72 13.14 -13.14
N ILE A 390 -3.21 13.46 -14.34
CA ILE A 390 -2.53 12.53 -15.23
C ILE A 390 -1.16 13.10 -15.57
N TYR A 391 -0.13 12.26 -15.50
CA TYR A 391 1.15 12.55 -16.14
C TYR A 391 1.17 11.85 -17.50
N GLY A 392 1.34 12.63 -18.56
CA GLY A 392 1.54 12.10 -19.91
C GLY A 392 3.01 11.97 -20.25
N ASN A 393 3.30 11.33 -21.38
CA ASN A 393 4.60 11.46 -22.02
C ASN A 393 4.60 12.81 -22.76
N ASP A 394 5.55 13.69 -22.45
CA ASP A 394 5.79 14.85 -23.31
C ASP A 394 6.28 14.33 -24.67
N ALA A 395 5.65 14.79 -25.75
CA ALA A 395 5.94 14.40 -27.13
C ALA A 395 7.20 15.08 -27.66
#